data_AF-A0A964YXF9-F1
#
_entry.id   AF-A0A964YXF9-F1
#
_cell.length_a   1.000
_cell.length_b   1.000
_cell.length_c   1.000
_cell.angle_alpha   90.00
_cell.angle_beta   90.00
_cell.angle_gamma   90.00
#
_symmetry.space_group_name_H-M   'P 1'
#
loop_
_entity.id
_entity.type
_entity.pdbx_description
1 polymer ?
#
loop_
_entity_poly.entity_id
_entity_poly.type
_entity_poly.pdbx_seq_one_letter_code
_entity_poly.pdbx_strand_id
1 'polypeptide(L)'
;MSSYTSPATGHTGWKASLQKLGGNLAAMVIPNIGAFIAWGLLTALFIPTGWIPNENFAKMVGPMIVNLLPILIGLTGGRLVHGQRGSVIGAVATVGVIVGTDIPMFLGAMVMGPLAAWVLKKIDEVVDPKVRPGFEMLISNFTLGIAGLVLAMVGFLGIGPIVSAISNFFGGVFKVLYENSLLPLAAIVIEPAKVLFLNNAINHGILGPIGVAQAKETGKSILFMLETNPGPGLGILLAFWLAGPKILRGSAPGAIIIHFFGGIHEIYFPYILMKPRMILAAIAGGATGIAVNMIFSNGLTATPSPGSIFAYMLVTPPGGHLTVLLAIAASAAVSFGVGWVLLKSDRSGDGDFEAAKAKSRANKGR
;
A
#
# COMPACT_ATOMS: atom_id res chain seq x y z
N MET A 1 -15.90 20.87 -3.51
CA MET A 1 -16.73 19.73 -3.96
C MET A 1 -15.82 18.71 -4.60
N SER A 2 -15.54 17.60 -3.91
CA SER A 2 -14.84 16.43 -4.48
C SER A 2 -15.39 15.20 -3.77
N SER A 3 -16.55 14.76 -4.23
CA SER A 3 -17.25 13.59 -3.75
C SER A 3 -16.76 12.37 -4.52
N TYR A 4 -15.72 11.71 -4.00
CA TYR A 4 -15.21 10.41 -4.49
C TYR A 4 -15.79 9.21 -3.74
N THR A 5 -16.98 9.34 -3.15
CA THR A 5 -17.68 8.19 -2.57
C THR A 5 -18.90 7.88 -3.43
N SER A 6 -18.71 6.98 -4.40
CA SER A 6 -19.84 6.33 -5.07
C SER A 6 -20.58 5.44 -4.06
N PRO A 7 -21.92 5.39 -4.07
CA PRO A 7 -22.66 4.56 -3.12
C PRO A 7 -22.35 3.09 -3.39
N ALA A 8 -21.94 2.37 -2.33
CA ALA A 8 -21.63 0.96 -2.37
C ALA A 8 -22.85 0.15 -2.86
N THR A 9 -22.83 -0.25 -4.14
CA THR A 9 -23.80 -1.22 -4.64
C THR A 9 -23.41 -2.60 -4.14
N GLY A 10 -24.30 -3.17 -3.33
CA GLY A 10 -24.08 -4.35 -2.52
C GLY A 10 -23.76 -5.60 -3.33
N HIS A 11 -22.70 -6.29 -2.90
CA HIS A 11 -22.64 -7.73 -2.94
C HIS A 11 -22.20 -8.23 -1.57
N THR A 12 -22.97 -9.15 -1.00
CA THR A 12 -22.66 -9.88 0.23
C THR A 12 -21.74 -11.06 -0.09
N GLY A 13 -20.62 -11.18 0.61
CA GLY A 13 -19.72 -12.32 0.48
C GLY A 13 -18.30 -12.04 1.01
N TRP A 14 -17.54 -13.11 1.25
CA TRP A 14 -16.16 -13.05 1.76
C TRP A 14 -15.24 -12.08 1.00
N LYS A 15 -15.33 -12.08 -0.34
CA LYS A 15 -14.53 -11.18 -1.20
C LYS A 15 -14.85 -9.70 -0.96
N ALA A 16 -16.13 -9.35 -0.80
CA ALA A 16 -16.55 -7.98 -0.55
C ALA A 16 -16.12 -7.51 0.84
N SER A 17 -16.13 -8.40 1.85
CA SER A 17 -15.62 -8.09 3.20
C SER A 17 -14.11 -7.83 3.19
N LEU A 18 -13.33 -8.65 2.47
CA LEU A 18 -11.88 -8.41 2.31
C LEU A 18 -11.59 -7.12 1.55
N GLN A 19 -12.35 -6.83 0.49
CA GLN A 19 -12.23 -5.58 -0.27
C GLN A 19 -12.56 -4.36 0.61
N LYS A 20 -13.62 -4.44 1.41
CA LYS A 20 -14.01 -3.37 2.33
C LYS A 20 -12.95 -3.14 3.41
N LEU A 21 -12.43 -4.22 4.00
CA LEU A 21 -11.37 -4.13 5.01
C LEU A 21 -10.10 -3.52 4.40
N GLY A 22 -9.65 -4.02 3.25
CA GLY A 22 -8.49 -3.49 2.54
C GLY A 22 -8.66 -2.04 2.11
N GLY A 23 -9.83 -1.68 1.59
CA GLY A 23 -10.19 -0.32 1.20
C GLY A 23 -10.16 0.65 2.39
N ASN A 24 -10.67 0.21 3.54
CA ASN A 24 -10.62 1.00 4.78
C ASN A 24 -9.17 1.25 5.23
N LEU A 25 -8.30 0.23 5.21
CA LEU A 25 -6.89 0.39 5.57
C LEU A 25 -6.16 1.32 4.59
N ALA A 26 -6.38 1.15 3.29
CA ALA A 26 -5.81 2.01 2.27
C ALA A 26 -6.27 3.47 2.41
N ALA A 27 -7.54 3.71 2.75
CA ALA A 27 -8.09 5.05 2.96
C ALA A 27 -7.44 5.81 4.13
N MET A 28 -6.82 5.10 5.08
CA MET A 28 -6.06 5.71 6.18
C MET A 28 -4.63 6.12 5.77
N VAL A 29 -4.05 5.46 4.76
CA VAL A 29 -2.65 5.66 4.38
C VAL A 29 -2.51 6.55 3.14
N ILE A 30 -3.37 6.36 2.13
CA ILE A 30 -3.28 7.06 0.83
C ILE A 30 -3.23 8.59 0.99
N PRO A 31 -4.10 9.24 1.80
CA PRO A 31 -4.04 10.69 1.98
C PRO A 31 -2.71 11.20 2.57
N ASN A 32 -1.92 10.31 3.17
CA ASN A 32 -0.67 10.61 3.85
C ASN A 32 0.57 10.18 3.06
N ILE A 33 0.43 9.61 1.85
CA ILE A 33 1.56 9.08 1.04
C ILE A 33 2.67 10.13 0.84
N GLY A 34 2.31 11.41 0.70
CA GLY A 34 3.31 12.48 0.57
C GLY A 34 4.31 12.52 1.74
N ALA A 35 3.85 12.25 2.97
CA ALA A 35 4.72 12.16 4.14
C ALA A 35 5.62 10.92 4.11
N PHE A 36 5.12 9.78 3.64
CA PHE A 36 5.92 8.56 3.45
C PHE A 36 7.00 8.76 2.38
N ILE A 37 6.69 9.46 1.29
CA ILE A 37 7.66 9.82 0.25
C ILE A 37 8.73 10.74 0.83
N ALA A 38 8.34 11.80 1.54
CA ALA A 38 9.29 12.74 2.16
C ALA A 38 10.24 12.01 3.12
N TRP A 39 9.71 11.13 3.98
CA TRP A 39 10.52 10.27 4.85
C TRP A 39 11.45 9.33 4.06
N GLY A 40 10.94 8.73 2.99
CA GLY A 40 11.70 7.83 2.14
C GLY A 40 12.87 8.50 1.42
N LEU A 41 12.66 9.72 0.93
CA LEU A 41 13.71 10.54 0.31
C LEU A 41 14.75 10.97 1.34
N LEU A 42 14.31 11.40 2.52
CA LEU A 42 15.20 11.73 3.63
C LEU A 42 16.09 10.53 3.98
N THR A 43 15.48 9.34 4.04
CA THR A 43 16.16 8.07 4.29
C THR A 43 17.13 7.72 3.16
N ALA A 44 16.71 7.84 1.90
CA ALA A 44 17.55 7.56 0.74
C ALA A 44 18.76 8.49 0.65
N LEU A 45 18.60 9.76 1.02
CA LEU A 45 19.65 10.76 0.86
C LEU A 45 20.62 10.77 2.04
N PHE A 46 20.14 10.87 3.27
CA PHE A 46 20.96 11.41 4.37
C PHE A 46 21.39 10.41 5.44
N ILE A 47 20.84 9.18 5.47
CA ILE A 47 21.32 8.16 6.42
C ILE A 47 22.76 7.73 6.06
N PRO A 48 23.48 7.00 6.94
CA PRO A 48 24.85 6.57 6.66
C PRO A 48 25.02 5.78 5.34
N THR A 49 24.01 5.00 4.95
CA THR A 49 23.96 4.24 3.70
C THR A 49 23.28 4.98 2.54
N GLY A 50 22.95 6.26 2.74
CA GLY A 50 22.27 7.10 1.76
C GLY A 50 23.21 7.66 0.70
N TRP A 51 22.64 8.35 -0.29
CA TRP A 51 23.38 8.94 -1.41
C TRP A 51 24.32 10.07 -1.01
N ILE A 52 23.91 10.90 -0.06
CA ILE A 52 24.63 12.09 0.42
C ILE A 52 24.52 12.13 1.95
N PRO A 53 25.20 11.21 2.67
CA PRO A 53 25.01 11.05 4.11
C PRO A 53 25.22 12.36 4.88
N ASN A 54 24.31 12.66 5.81
CA ASN A 54 24.38 13.83 6.68
C ASN A 54 23.72 13.53 8.03
N GLU A 55 24.53 13.48 9.09
CA GLU A 55 24.06 13.11 10.44
C GLU A 55 22.99 14.06 10.98
N ASN A 56 23.06 15.36 10.65
CA ASN A 56 22.10 16.34 11.17
C ASN A 56 20.73 16.18 10.49
N PHE A 57 20.69 15.93 9.18
CA PHE A 57 19.44 15.66 8.48
C PHE A 57 18.89 14.26 8.77
N ALA A 58 19.75 13.26 8.96
CA ALA A 58 19.35 11.90 9.33
C ALA A 58 18.58 11.84 10.66
N LYS A 59 18.84 12.76 11.60
CA LYS A 59 18.10 12.86 12.88
C LYS A 59 16.59 13.03 12.69
N MET A 60 16.12 13.54 11.55
CA MET A 60 14.68 13.68 11.25
C MET A 60 14.02 12.33 10.91
N VAL A 61 14.77 11.31 10.48
CA VAL A 61 14.23 10.01 10.04
C VAL A 61 13.46 9.34 11.17
N GLY A 62 14.03 9.32 12.39
CA GLY A 62 13.45 8.68 13.57
C GLY A 62 12.12 9.28 14.02
N PRO A 63 12.05 10.60 14.30
CA PRO A 63 10.79 11.25 14.67
C PRO A 63 9.71 11.14 13.58
N MET A 64 10.08 11.15 12.29
CA MET A 64 9.11 10.99 11.22
C MET A 64 8.50 9.58 11.20
N ILE A 65 9.32 8.53 11.28
CA ILE A 65 8.82 7.14 11.21
C ILE A 65 8.09 6.71 12.48
N VAL A 66 8.57 7.10 13.66
CA VAL A 66 7.99 6.67 14.94
C VAL A 66 6.76 7.51 15.32
N ASN A 67 6.80 8.82 15.07
CA ASN A 67 5.75 9.72 15.53
C ASN A 67 4.85 10.19 14.37
N LEU A 68 5.42 10.91 13.40
CA LEU A 68 4.63 11.63 12.40
C LEU A 68 3.75 10.67 11.58
N LEU A 69 4.34 9.63 10.99
CA LEU A 69 3.61 8.78 10.06
C LEU A 69 2.48 7.97 10.74
N PRO A 70 2.69 7.33 11.92
CA PRO A 70 1.58 6.69 12.63
C PRO A 70 0.50 7.68 13.08
N ILE A 71 0.88 8.87 13.59
CA ILE A 71 -0.10 9.91 13.98
C ILE A 71 -0.97 10.31 12.80
N LEU A 72 -0.39 10.50 11.60
CA LEU A 72 -1.15 10.84 10.39
C LEU A 72 -2.15 9.74 9.99
N ILE A 73 -1.77 8.47 10.13
CA ILE A 73 -2.69 7.34 9.93
C ILE A 73 -3.82 7.40 10.95
N GLY A 74 -3.51 7.53 12.24
CA GLY A 74 -4.51 7.57 13.30
C GLY A 74 -5.46 8.74 13.18
N LEU A 75 -4.93 9.91 12.79
CA LEU A 75 -5.69 11.11 12.45
C LEU A 75 -6.65 10.82 11.29
N THR A 76 -6.17 10.22 10.21
CA THR A 76 -7.00 9.93 9.03
C THR A 76 -8.05 8.87 9.33
N GLY A 77 -7.69 7.81 10.04
CA GLY A 77 -8.60 6.77 10.50
C GLY A 77 -9.70 7.32 11.41
N GLY A 78 -9.34 8.21 12.34
CA GLY A 78 -10.32 8.90 13.18
C GLY A 78 -11.24 9.81 12.36
N ARG A 79 -10.69 10.50 11.36
CA ARG A 79 -11.47 11.36 10.46
C ARG A 79 -12.55 10.63 9.69
N LEU A 80 -12.23 9.41 9.22
CA LEU A 80 -13.17 8.56 8.49
C LEU A 80 -14.38 8.16 9.34
N VAL A 81 -14.25 8.12 10.67
CA VAL A 81 -15.32 7.71 11.58
C VAL A 81 -16.13 8.89 12.11
N HIS A 82 -15.47 9.99 12.50
CA HIS A 82 -16.13 11.10 13.20
C HIS A 82 -15.62 12.49 12.78
N GLY A 83 -15.28 12.65 11.50
CA GLY A 83 -14.93 13.94 10.90
C GLY A 83 -13.75 14.62 11.62
N GLN A 84 -13.76 15.95 11.72
CA GLN A 84 -12.62 16.68 12.26
C GLN A 84 -12.35 16.38 13.75
N ARG A 85 -13.40 16.16 14.56
CA ARG A 85 -13.25 15.75 15.97
C ARG A 85 -12.59 14.37 16.07
N GLY A 86 -13.03 13.44 15.22
CA GLY A 86 -12.41 12.13 15.04
C GLY A 86 -10.92 12.22 14.71
N SER A 87 -10.52 13.16 13.83
CA SER A 87 -9.12 13.38 13.49
C SER A 87 -8.26 13.68 14.72
N VAL A 88 -8.72 14.61 15.57
CA VAL A 88 -7.94 15.07 16.72
C VAL A 88 -7.84 13.99 17.78
N ILE A 89 -8.96 13.33 18.14
CA ILE A 89 -8.90 12.25 19.14
C ILE A 89 -8.11 11.04 18.63
N GLY A 90 -8.20 10.73 17.34
CA GLY A 90 -7.42 9.66 16.71
C GLY A 90 -5.92 9.93 16.79
N ALA A 91 -5.49 11.18 16.55
CA ALA A 91 -4.10 11.58 16.72
C ALA A 91 -3.64 11.44 18.19
N VAL A 92 -4.42 11.96 19.14
CA VAL A 92 -4.10 11.89 20.59
C VAL A 92 -3.99 10.44 21.07
N ALA A 93 -4.97 9.61 20.74
CA ALA A 93 -4.98 8.20 21.14
C ALA A 93 -3.80 7.42 20.52
N THR A 94 -3.40 7.77 19.30
CA THR A 94 -2.26 7.15 18.62
C THR A 94 -0.93 7.44 19.32
N VAL A 95 -0.76 8.61 19.95
CA VAL A 95 0.44 8.90 20.76
C VAL A 95 0.60 7.88 21.89
N GLY A 96 -0.48 7.52 22.57
CA GLY A 96 -0.45 6.50 23.62
C GLY A 96 0.07 5.15 23.11
N VAL A 97 -0.35 4.76 21.90
CA VAL A 97 0.10 3.52 21.26
C VAL A 97 1.57 3.58 20.86
N ILE A 98 2.04 4.72 20.35
CA ILE A 98 3.44 4.93 19.96
C ILE A 98 4.36 4.82 21.18
N VAL A 99 4.03 5.51 22.27
CA VAL A 99 4.87 5.53 23.48
C VAL A 99 4.98 4.15 24.13
N GLY A 100 4.05 3.23 23.83
CA GLY A 100 4.05 1.87 24.35
C GLY A 100 5.09 0.91 23.72
N THR A 101 5.85 1.33 22.70
CA THR A 101 6.83 0.47 22.00
C THR A 101 7.88 1.25 21.21
N ASP A 102 9.02 0.63 20.93
CA ASP A 102 10.11 1.21 20.12
C ASP A 102 9.93 1.02 18.59
N ILE A 103 8.89 0.27 18.19
CA ILE A 103 8.59 -0.06 16.79
C ILE A 103 7.55 0.92 16.24
N PRO A 104 7.67 1.39 14.97
CA PRO A 104 6.65 2.23 14.34
C PRO A 104 5.24 1.62 14.37
N MET A 105 4.30 2.29 15.07
CA MET A 105 2.96 1.75 15.36
C MET A 105 1.92 2.02 14.27
N PHE A 106 2.22 1.66 13.02
CA PHE A 106 1.28 1.84 11.91
C PHE A 106 -0.03 1.05 12.09
N LEU A 107 0.06 -0.26 12.37
CA LEU A 107 -1.12 -1.10 12.62
C LEU A 107 -1.87 -0.66 13.87
N GLY A 108 -1.13 -0.30 14.92
CA GLY A 108 -1.69 0.26 16.15
C GLY A 108 -2.50 1.53 15.88
N ALA A 109 -1.98 2.43 15.06
CA ALA A 109 -2.68 3.65 14.63
C ALA A 109 -3.93 3.34 13.78
N MET A 110 -3.86 2.37 12.86
CA MET A 110 -4.99 1.95 12.02
C MET A 110 -6.16 1.37 12.85
N VAL A 111 -5.87 0.77 14.00
CA VAL A 111 -6.88 0.26 14.92
C VAL A 111 -7.35 1.36 15.86
N MET A 112 -6.41 2.04 16.51
CA MET A 112 -6.71 2.97 17.60
C MET A 112 -7.37 4.26 17.12
N GLY A 113 -6.95 4.80 15.96
CA GLY A 113 -7.52 6.03 15.42
C GLY A 113 -9.04 5.95 15.20
N PRO A 114 -9.53 4.98 14.39
CA PRO A 114 -10.96 4.74 14.21
C PRO A 114 -11.70 4.37 15.50
N LEU A 115 -11.09 3.54 16.36
CA LEU A 115 -11.69 3.15 17.64
C LEU A 115 -11.92 4.37 18.54
N ALA A 116 -10.92 5.23 18.67
CA ALA A 116 -11.00 6.44 19.48
C ALA A 116 -12.08 7.39 18.97
N ALA A 117 -12.15 7.59 17.65
CA ALA A 117 -13.18 8.40 17.03
C ALA A 117 -14.59 7.78 17.18
N TRP A 118 -14.71 6.46 17.16
CA TRP A 118 -15.99 5.77 17.42
C TRP A 118 -16.45 5.95 18.86
N VAL A 119 -15.54 5.83 19.84
CA VAL A 119 -15.84 6.11 21.25
C VAL A 119 -16.28 7.56 21.42
N LEU A 120 -15.56 8.52 20.84
CA LEU A 120 -15.95 9.94 20.89
C LEU A 120 -17.32 10.17 20.27
N LYS A 121 -17.60 9.55 19.13
CA LYS A 121 -18.91 9.63 18.48
C LYS A 121 -20.04 9.17 19.41
N LYS A 122 -19.82 8.10 20.18
CA LYS A 122 -20.79 7.62 21.17
C LYS A 122 -20.93 8.54 22.38
N ILE A 123 -19.86 9.20 22.79
CA ILE A 123 -19.93 10.23 23.84
C ILE A 123 -20.74 11.43 23.33
N ASP A 124 -20.42 11.94 22.14
CA ASP A 124 -21.10 13.08 21.53
C ASP A 124 -22.60 12.80 21.33
N GLU A 125 -22.99 11.60 20.87
CA GLU A 125 -24.40 11.17 20.75
C GLU A 125 -25.20 11.29 22.08
N VAL A 126 -24.53 11.16 23.23
CA VAL A 126 -25.16 11.24 24.56
C VAL A 126 -25.07 12.64 25.17
N VAL A 127 -23.98 13.36 24.88
CA VAL A 127 -23.68 14.67 25.48
C VAL A 127 -24.32 15.80 24.69
N ASP A 128 -24.22 15.80 23.36
CA ASP A 128 -24.66 16.90 22.49
C ASP A 128 -26.12 17.32 22.74
N PRO A 129 -27.11 16.39 22.89
CA PRO A 129 -28.50 16.78 23.13
C PRO A 129 -28.74 17.49 24.48
N LYS A 130 -27.77 17.43 25.40
CA LYS A 130 -27.86 18.00 26.76
C LYS A 130 -27.11 19.34 26.87
N VAL A 131 -26.38 19.74 25.83
CA VAL A 131 -25.57 20.96 25.88
C VAL A 131 -26.45 22.20 25.71
N ARG A 132 -26.24 23.19 26.58
CA ARG A 132 -26.91 24.49 26.50
C ARG A 132 -26.25 25.37 25.43
N PRO A 133 -27.02 26.23 24.74
CA PRO A 133 -26.46 27.21 23.81
C PRO A 133 -25.34 28.05 24.43
N GLY A 134 -24.23 28.20 23.71
CA GLY A 134 -23.02 28.91 24.13
C GLY A 134 -21.96 28.06 24.84
N PHE A 135 -22.29 26.82 25.23
CA PHE A 135 -21.35 25.88 25.86
C PHE A 135 -20.86 24.77 24.92
N GLU A 136 -21.34 24.72 23.67
CA GLU A 136 -21.07 23.65 22.71
C GLU A 136 -19.57 23.46 22.53
N MET A 137 -18.83 24.51 22.18
CA MET A 137 -17.39 24.42 21.93
C MET A 137 -16.60 23.99 23.17
N LEU A 138 -17.00 24.47 24.36
CA LEU A 138 -16.34 24.12 25.62
C LEU A 138 -16.50 22.62 25.92
N ILE A 139 -17.75 22.15 25.98
CA ILE A 139 -18.05 20.76 26.31
C ILE A 139 -17.50 19.83 25.23
N SER A 140 -17.61 20.23 23.96
CA SER A 140 -17.02 19.54 22.81
C SER A 140 -15.51 19.32 22.99
N ASN A 141 -14.75 20.33 23.39
CA ASN A 141 -13.29 20.20 23.54
C ASN A 141 -12.90 19.39 24.78
N PHE A 142 -13.62 19.56 25.90
CA PHE A 142 -13.36 18.82 27.13
C PHE A 142 -13.68 17.32 27.01
N THR A 143 -14.81 16.96 26.40
CA THR A 143 -15.17 15.56 26.13
C THR A 143 -14.11 14.88 25.26
N LEU A 144 -13.67 15.54 24.19
CA LEU A 144 -12.60 15.06 23.33
C LEU A 144 -11.30 14.88 24.10
N GLY A 145 -10.88 15.90 24.87
CA GLY A 145 -9.62 15.88 25.61
C GLY A 145 -9.58 14.78 26.67
N ILE A 146 -10.64 14.65 27.47
CA ILE A 146 -10.73 13.64 28.54
C ILE A 146 -10.79 12.23 27.92
N ALA A 147 -11.68 12.00 26.95
CA ALA A 147 -11.78 10.71 26.28
C ALA A 147 -10.47 10.35 25.56
N GLY A 148 -9.84 11.32 24.89
CA GLY A 148 -8.56 11.14 24.21
C GLY A 148 -7.44 10.76 25.16
N LEU A 149 -7.35 11.39 26.33
CA LEU A 149 -6.37 11.04 27.36
C LEU A 149 -6.57 9.61 27.88
N VAL A 150 -7.81 9.26 28.23
CA VAL A 150 -8.15 7.91 28.70
C VAL A 150 -7.80 6.87 27.64
N LEU A 151 -8.17 7.12 26.39
CA LEU A 151 -7.89 6.23 25.28
C LEU A 151 -6.39 6.13 24.96
N ALA A 152 -5.63 7.22 25.09
CA ALA A 152 -4.17 7.18 24.97
C ALA A 152 -3.54 6.30 26.06
N MET A 153 -3.99 6.41 27.32
CA MET A 153 -3.52 5.54 28.40
C MET A 153 -3.90 4.07 28.15
N VAL A 154 -5.11 3.80 27.67
CA VAL A 154 -5.54 2.44 27.28
C VAL A 154 -4.70 1.92 26.12
N GLY A 155 -4.41 2.76 25.12
CA GLY A 155 -3.55 2.42 24.00
C GLY A 155 -2.13 2.04 24.45
N PHE A 156 -1.57 2.82 25.38
CA PHE A 156 -0.26 2.56 25.99
C PHE A 156 -0.21 1.21 26.72
N LEU A 157 -1.23 0.92 27.54
CA LEU A 157 -1.26 -0.30 28.36
C LEU A 157 -1.66 -1.56 27.59
N GLY A 158 -2.57 -1.45 26.61
CA GLY A 158 -3.27 -2.60 26.03
C GLY A 158 -2.88 -2.95 24.60
N ILE A 159 -2.43 -2.00 23.78
CA ILE A 159 -2.23 -2.23 22.34
C ILE A 159 -0.85 -2.81 22.03
N GLY A 160 0.16 -2.52 22.86
CA GLY A 160 1.52 -3.04 22.69
C GLY A 160 1.56 -4.55 22.45
N PRO A 161 1.02 -5.41 23.34
CA PRO A 161 1.06 -6.86 23.18
C PRO A 161 0.34 -7.36 21.92
N ILE A 162 -0.82 -6.81 21.60
CA ILE A 162 -1.65 -7.24 20.46
C ILE A 162 -0.95 -6.88 19.14
N VAL A 163 -0.44 -5.66 19.01
CA VAL A 163 0.22 -5.21 17.78
C VAL A 163 1.57 -5.88 17.63
N SER A 164 2.34 -6.04 18.70
CA SER A 164 3.58 -6.81 18.66
C SER A 164 3.33 -8.27 18.25
N ALA A 165 2.27 -8.91 18.73
CA ALA A 165 1.92 -10.27 18.31
C ALA A 165 1.60 -10.34 16.80
N ILE A 166 0.81 -9.39 16.28
CA ILE A 166 0.47 -9.33 14.85
C ILE A 166 1.71 -9.04 13.99
N SER A 167 2.51 -8.05 14.37
CA SER A 167 3.75 -7.68 13.66
C SER A 167 4.75 -8.83 13.67
N ASN A 168 4.93 -9.51 14.80
CA ASN A 168 5.81 -10.68 14.91
C ASN A 168 5.29 -11.86 14.08
N PHE A 169 3.96 -12.07 14.03
CA PHE A 169 3.36 -13.10 13.19
C PHE A 169 3.65 -12.85 11.70
N PHE A 170 3.30 -11.67 11.18
CA PHE A 170 3.53 -11.35 9.76
C PHE A 170 5.02 -11.26 9.44
N GLY A 171 5.83 -10.65 10.32
CA GLY A 171 7.28 -10.63 10.20
C GLY A 171 7.87 -12.04 10.15
N GLY A 172 7.37 -12.96 10.99
CA GLY A 172 7.74 -14.37 10.99
C GLY A 172 7.36 -15.08 9.69
N VAL A 173 6.15 -14.86 9.17
CA VAL A 173 5.71 -15.40 7.87
C VAL A 173 6.65 -14.95 6.76
N PHE A 174 6.95 -13.65 6.66
CA PHE A 174 7.87 -13.14 5.64
C PHE A 174 9.29 -13.68 5.82
N LYS A 175 9.77 -13.79 7.06
CA LYS A 175 11.08 -14.35 7.37
C LYS A 175 11.19 -15.81 6.92
N VAL A 176 10.20 -16.65 7.24
CA VAL A 176 10.17 -18.05 6.78
C VAL A 176 10.15 -18.14 5.26
N LEU A 177 9.34 -17.31 4.59
CA LEU A 177 9.30 -17.28 3.13
C LEU A 177 10.64 -16.82 2.53
N TYR A 178 11.30 -15.85 3.14
CA TYR A 178 12.57 -15.33 2.67
C TYR A 178 13.72 -16.33 2.89
N GLU A 179 13.86 -16.87 4.10
CA GLU A 179 14.95 -17.80 4.46
C GLU A 179 14.87 -19.13 3.70
N ASN A 180 13.66 -19.60 3.38
CA ASN A 180 13.46 -20.82 2.59
C ASN A 180 13.40 -20.57 1.07
N SER A 181 13.70 -19.36 0.59
CA SER A 181 13.60 -19.00 -0.84
C SER A 181 12.20 -19.20 -1.46
N LEU A 182 11.15 -19.13 -0.64
CA LEU A 182 9.75 -19.32 -1.01
C LEU A 182 8.99 -18.00 -1.26
N LEU A 183 9.60 -16.85 -1.01
CA LEU A 183 8.97 -15.55 -1.25
C LEU A 183 8.42 -15.35 -2.68
N PRO A 184 8.99 -15.94 -3.76
CA PRO A 184 8.38 -15.88 -5.09
C PRO A 184 6.94 -16.40 -5.15
N LEU A 185 6.55 -17.32 -4.24
CA LEU A 185 5.18 -17.82 -4.14
C LEU A 185 4.17 -16.73 -3.72
N ALA A 186 4.62 -15.65 -3.10
CA ALA A 186 3.77 -14.50 -2.77
C ALA A 186 3.10 -13.90 -4.03
N ALA A 187 3.72 -14.04 -5.21
CA ALA A 187 3.15 -13.58 -6.47
C ALA A 187 1.79 -14.25 -6.81
N ILE A 188 1.57 -15.49 -6.35
CA ILE A 188 0.31 -16.23 -6.55
C ILE A 188 -0.87 -15.50 -5.87
N VAL A 189 -0.61 -14.79 -4.78
CA VAL A 189 -1.63 -14.01 -4.05
C VAL A 189 -1.64 -12.56 -4.52
N ILE A 190 -0.46 -11.95 -4.64
CA ILE A 190 -0.31 -10.51 -4.92
C ILE A 190 -0.83 -10.16 -6.31
N GLU A 191 -0.46 -10.89 -7.36
CA GLU A 191 -0.83 -10.52 -8.73
C GLU A 191 -2.34 -10.62 -9.00
N PRO A 192 -3.06 -11.68 -8.58
CA PRO A 192 -4.53 -11.69 -8.66
C PRO A 192 -5.18 -10.59 -7.84
N ALA A 193 -4.67 -10.31 -6.64
CA ALA A 193 -5.20 -9.27 -5.79
C ALA A 193 -5.03 -7.87 -6.41
N LYS A 194 -3.89 -7.60 -7.07
CA LYS A 194 -3.66 -6.37 -7.85
C LYS A 194 -4.73 -6.17 -8.92
N VAL A 195 -5.00 -7.18 -9.75
CA VAL A 195 -6.03 -7.11 -10.81
C VAL A 195 -7.44 -6.92 -10.24
N LEU A 196 -7.66 -7.34 -8.99
CA LEU A 196 -8.88 -7.10 -8.22
C LEU A 196 -8.90 -5.76 -7.47
N PHE A 197 -7.94 -4.86 -7.75
CA PHE A 197 -7.80 -3.53 -7.16
C PHE A 197 -7.53 -3.53 -5.66
N LEU A 198 -6.93 -4.62 -5.15
CA LEU A 198 -6.46 -4.72 -3.78
C LEU A 198 -5.00 -4.28 -3.62
N ASN A 199 -4.38 -3.75 -4.68
CA ASN A 199 -2.98 -3.32 -4.69
C ASN A 199 -2.69 -2.29 -3.59
N ASN A 200 -3.54 -1.27 -3.44
CA ASN A 200 -3.36 -0.24 -2.42
C ASN A 200 -3.50 -0.81 -1.00
N ALA A 201 -4.43 -1.74 -0.79
CA ALA A 201 -4.61 -2.40 0.51
C ALA A 201 -3.39 -3.25 0.89
N ILE A 202 -2.86 -4.01 -0.07
CA ILE A 202 -1.68 -4.85 0.14
C ILE A 202 -0.45 -3.97 0.34
N ASN A 203 -0.20 -3.04 -0.57
CA ASN A 203 1.00 -2.23 -0.56
C ASN A 203 0.96 -1.21 0.59
N HIS A 204 0.03 -0.27 0.60
CA HIS A 204 0.01 0.78 1.61
C HIS A 204 -0.57 0.33 2.96
N GLY A 205 -1.46 -0.66 2.97
CA GLY A 205 -2.08 -1.15 4.21
C GLY A 205 -1.26 -2.20 4.97
N ILE A 206 -0.48 -3.04 4.27
CA ILE A 206 0.22 -4.18 4.90
C ILE A 206 1.74 -4.12 4.64
N LEU A 207 2.18 -4.22 3.39
CA LEU A 207 3.59 -4.37 3.04
C LEU A 207 4.41 -3.12 3.34
N GLY A 208 3.86 -1.94 3.07
CA GLY A 208 4.49 -0.64 3.26
C GLY A 208 4.87 -0.40 4.72
N PRO A 209 3.91 -0.45 5.67
CA PRO A 209 4.21 -0.35 7.09
C PRO A 209 5.31 -1.30 7.59
N ILE A 210 5.26 -2.58 7.18
CA ILE A 210 6.25 -3.59 7.58
C ILE A 210 7.61 -3.30 6.92
N GLY A 211 7.60 -2.93 5.63
CA GLY A 211 8.80 -2.57 4.89
C GLY A 211 9.48 -1.32 5.45
N VAL A 212 8.71 -0.34 5.94
CA VAL A 212 9.21 0.86 6.61
C VAL A 212 9.89 0.50 7.93
N ALA A 213 9.27 -0.38 8.72
CA ALA A 213 9.91 -0.89 9.94
C ALA A 213 11.22 -1.63 9.64
N GLN A 214 11.25 -2.47 8.60
CA GLN A 214 12.46 -3.18 8.17
C GLN A 214 13.55 -2.22 7.66
N ALA A 215 13.18 -1.27 6.79
CA ALA A 215 14.13 -0.33 6.19
C ALA A 215 14.75 0.62 7.23
N LYS A 216 14.10 0.87 8.37
CA LYS A 216 14.69 1.59 9.51
C LYS A 216 15.96 0.88 10.03
N GLU A 217 15.96 -0.44 10.05
CA GLU A 217 17.06 -1.26 10.59
C GLU A 217 18.10 -1.59 9.53
N THR A 218 17.66 -1.96 8.32
CA THR A 218 18.53 -2.50 7.26
C THR A 218 18.80 -1.49 6.13
N GLY A 219 18.26 -0.28 6.21
CA GLY A 219 18.35 0.76 5.18
C GLY A 219 17.50 0.50 3.93
N LYS A 220 16.97 -0.73 3.76
CA LYS A 220 16.14 -1.13 2.60
C LYS A 220 15.23 -2.31 2.93
N SER A 221 14.13 -2.45 2.18
CA SER A 221 13.24 -3.61 2.27
C SER A 221 12.81 -4.12 0.90
N ILE A 222 12.82 -5.45 0.72
CA ILE A 222 12.27 -6.13 -0.46
C ILE A 222 10.74 -6.06 -0.49
N LEU A 223 10.07 -5.85 0.66
CA LEU A 223 8.61 -5.79 0.76
C LEU A 223 8.02 -4.65 -0.08
N PHE A 224 8.76 -3.56 -0.20
CA PHE A 224 8.41 -2.43 -1.06
C PHE A 224 8.42 -2.73 -2.54
N MET A 225 8.91 -3.90 -2.96
CA MET A 225 9.06 -4.30 -4.36
C MET A 225 8.05 -5.39 -4.78
N LEU A 226 7.38 -6.04 -3.82
CA LEU A 226 6.57 -7.24 -4.12
C LEU A 226 5.32 -6.92 -4.94
N GLU A 227 4.66 -5.79 -4.63
CA GLU A 227 3.46 -5.35 -5.36
C GLU A 227 3.81 -4.39 -6.50
N THR A 228 4.73 -3.47 -6.23
CA THR A 228 5.05 -2.30 -7.05
C THR A 228 5.92 -2.60 -8.27
N ASN A 229 6.39 -3.83 -8.46
CA ASN A 229 7.26 -4.17 -9.59
C ASN A 229 6.53 -3.88 -10.92
N PRO A 230 7.06 -2.99 -11.79
CA PRO A 230 6.42 -2.68 -13.07
C PRO A 230 6.74 -3.73 -14.16
N GLY A 231 7.65 -4.66 -13.91
CA GLY A 231 8.06 -5.70 -14.85
C GLY A 231 6.91 -6.58 -15.37
N PRO A 232 6.06 -7.17 -14.50
CA PRO A 232 4.99 -8.06 -14.95
C PRO A 232 3.99 -7.36 -15.89
N GLY A 233 3.60 -6.13 -15.55
CA GLY A 233 2.67 -5.32 -16.35
C GLY A 233 3.28 -4.90 -17.69
N LEU A 234 4.55 -4.47 -17.70
CA LEU A 234 5.30 -4.18 -18.93
C LEU A 234 5.32 -5.40 -19.87
N GLY A 235 5.66 -6.58 -19.35
CA GLY A 235 5.72 -7.81 -20.14
C GLY A 235 4.37 -8.19 -20.76
N ILE A 236 3.28 -8.08 -19.99
CA ILE A 236 1.91 -8.32 -20.48
C ILE A 236 1.56 -7.35 -21.61
N LEU A 237 1.82 -6.05 -21.42
CA LEU A 237 1.48 -5.05 -22.41
C LEU A 237 2.28 -5.24 -23.71
N LEU A 238 3.57 -5.61 -23.61
CA LEU A 238 4.39 -5.99 -24.77
C LEU A 238 3.84 -7.23 -25.47
N ALA A 239 3.35 -8.23 -24.73
CA ALA A 239 2.76 -9.43 -25.30
C ALA A 239 1.47 -9.10 -26.08
N PHE A 240 0.61 -8.23 -25.53
CA PHE A 240 -0.57 -7.75 -26.23
C PHE A 240 -0.25 -6.92 -27.46
N TRP A 241 0.79 -6.08 -27.40
CA TRP A 241 1.20 -5.26 -28.53
C TRP A 241 1.68 -6.11 -29.72
N LEU A 242 2.45 -7.16 -29.46
CA LEU A 242 3.10 -7.94 -30.54
C LEU A 242 2.35 -9.22 -30.92
N ALA A 243 1.75 -9.92 -29.96
CA ALA A 243 1.04 -11.20 -30.17
C ALA A 243 -0.47 -11.12 -29.96
N GLY A 244 -0.98 -10.05 -29.34
CA GLY A 244 -2.40 -9.89 -29.05
C GLY A 244 -3.26 -9.48 -30.26
N PRO A 245 -4.59 -9.33 -30.02
CA PRO A 245 -5.56 -8.89 -31.02
C PRO A 245 -5.13 -7.60 -31.72
N LYS A 246 -5.31 -7.54 -33.05
CA LYS A 246 -4.88 -6.38 -33.87
C LYS A 246 -5.51 -5.07 -33.40
N ILE A 247 -6.76 -5.12 -32.94
CA ILE A 247 -7.51 -3.96 -32.44
C ILE A 247 -6.86 -3.28 -31.23
N LEU A 248 -6.04 -4.00 -30.45
CA LEU A 248 -5.37 -3.47 -29.26
C LEU A 248 -3.96 -2.95 -29.52
N ARG A 249 -3.40 -3.23 -30.70
CA ARG A 249 -2.01 -2.82 -31.02
C ARG A 249 -1.84 -1.31 -31.07
N GLY A 250 -2.90 -0.57 -31.41
CA GLY A 250 -2.90 0.90 -31.40
C GLY A 250 -2.88 1.50 -29.99
N SER A 251 -3.50 0.84 -29.00
CA SER A 251 -3.59 1.35 -27.63
C SER A 251 -2.48 0.87 -26.70
N ALA A 252 -1.82 -0.25 -27.03
CA ALA A 252 -0.81 -0.87 -26.17
C ALA A 252 0.44 0.03 -25.93
N PRO A 253 1.01 0.73 -26.93
CA PRO A 253 2.16 1.62 -26.70
C PRO A 253 1.87 2.74 -25.69
N GLY A 254 0.70 3.38 -25.80
CA GLY A 254 0.29 4.41 -24.85
C GLY A 254 0.11 3.84 -23.43
N ALA A 255 -0.47 2.64 -23.33
CA ALA A 255 -0.60 1.94 -22.05
C ALA A 255 0.76 1.60 -21.42
N ILE A 256 1.76 1.20 -22.22
CA ILE A 256 3.13 0.93 -21.76
C ILE A 256 3.74 2.19 -21.15
N ILE A 257 3.61 3.33 -21.81
CA ILE A 257 4.18 4.59 -21.33
C ILE A 257 3.57 4.98 -19.99
N ILE A 258 2.23 4.99 -19.90
CA ILE A 258 1.51 5.39 -18.68
C ILE A 258 1.80 4.41 -17.54
N HIS A 259 1.90 3.12 -17.83
CA HIS A 259 2.20 2.11 -16.82
C HIS A 259 3.66 2.19 -16.33
N PHE A 260 4.62 2.07 -17.23
CA PHE A 260 6.03 1.87 -16.86
C PHE A 260 6.69 3.17 -16.37
N PHE A 261 6.45 4.28 -17.09
CA PHE A 261 7.00 5.59 -16.73
C PHE A 261 6.07 6.36 -15.79
N GLY A 262 4.75 6.24 -15.95
CA GLY A 262 3.79 6.89 -15.08
C GLY A 262 3.50 6.14 -13.77
N GLY A 263 3.82 4.84 -13.69
CA GLY A 263 3.62 4.02 -12.49
C GLY A 263 2.17 3.64 -12.22
N ILE A 264 1.27 3.75 -13.20
CA ILE A 264 -0.15 3.43 -13.05
C ILE A 264 -0.38 1.96 -13.44
N HIS A 265 -0.40 1.09 -12.45
CA HIS A 265 -0.50 -0.37 -12.64
C HIS A 265 -1.88 -0.79 -13.17
N GLU A 266 -2.91 -0.02 -12.84
CA GLU A 266 -4.29 -0.30 -13.20
C GLU A 266 -4.54 -0.25 -14.72
N ILE A 267 -3.61 0.31 -15.50
CA ILE A 267 -3.71 0.43 -16.96
C ILE A 267 -3.61 -0.93 -17.66
N TYR A 268 -2.88 -1.90 -17.10
CA TYR A 268 -2.79 -3.24 -17.71
C TYR A 268 -3.87 -4.21 -17.23
N PHE A 269 -4.62 -3.89 -16.17
CA PHE A 269 -5.65 -4.79 -15.62
C PHE A 269 -6.78 -5.12 -16.60
N PRO A 270 -7.31 -4.18 -17.43
CA PRO A 270 -8.30 -4.51 -18.46
C PRO A 270 -7.81 -5.59 -19.44
N TYR A 271 -6.52 -5.62 -19.75
CA TYR A 271 -5.94 -6.62 -20.66
C TYR A 271 -6.01 -8.02 -20.04
N ILE A 272 -5.73 -8.15 -18.73
CA ILE A 272 -5.90 -9.40 -18.00
C ILE A 272 -7.39 -9.75 -17.86
N LEU A 273 -8.26 -8.78 -17.55
CA LEU A 273 -9.69 -9.05 -17.40
C LEU A 273 -10.36 -9.50 -18.71
N MET A 274 -9.87 -9.00 -19.85
CA MET A 274 -10.32 -9.44 -21.17
C MET A 274 -9.92 -10.88 -21.46
N LYS A 275 -8.70 -11.27 -21.07
CA LYS A 275 -8.14 -12.62 -21.27
C LYS A 275 -7.63 -13.17 -19.93
N PRO A 276 -8.50 -13.69 -19.03
CA PRO A 276 -8.15 -14.00 -17.64
C PRO A 276 -6.95 -14.93 -17.45
N ARG A 277 -6.66 -15.81 -18.43
CA ARG A 277 -5.46 -16.66 -18.42
C ARG A 277 -4.16 -15.87 -18.34
N MET A 278 -4.14 -14.61 -18.80
CA MET A 278 -3.00 -13.70 -18.68
C MET A 278 -2.58 -13.42 -17.24
N ILE A 279 -3.40 -13.77 -16.24
CA ILE A 279 -2.96 -13.73 -14.83
C ILE A 279 -1.76 -14.65 -14.57
N LEU A 280 -1.62 -15.76 -15.31
CA LEU A 280 -0.48 -16.65 -15.19
C LEU A 280 0.82 -15.97 -15.63
N ALA A 281 0.75 -15.10 -16.65
CA ALA A 281 1.89 -14.27 -17.07
C ALA A 281 2.29 -13.27 -15.97
N ALA A 282 1.30 -12.62 -15.34
CA ALA A 282 1.54 -11.73 -14.22
C ALA A 282 2.23 -12.47 -13.05
N ILE A 283 1.69 -13.63 -12.65
CA ILE A 283 2.25 -14.45 -11.56
C ILE A 283 3.68 -14.90 -11.88
N ALA A 284 3.92 -15.42 -13.09
CA ALA A 284 5.25 -15.88 -13.49
C ALA A 284 6.27 -14.74 -13.53
N GLY A 285 5.89 -13.58 -14.09
CA GLY A 285 6.73 -12.38 -14.07
C GLY A 285 6.98 -11.87 -12.66
N GLY A 286 5.96 -11.80 -11.82
CA GLY A 286 6.05 -11.35 -10.43
C GLY A 286 6.97 -12.25 -9.61
N ALA A 287 6.77 -13.56 -9.68
CA ALA A 287 7.62 -14.56 -9.02
C ALA A 287 9.07 -14.46 -9.48
N THR A 288 9.31 -14.28 -10.78
CA THR A 288 10.66 -14.09 -11.34
C THR A 288 11.32 -12.84 -10.78
N GLY A 289 10.63 -11.71 -10.77
CA GLY A 289 11.16 -10.46 -10.22
C GLY A 289 11.52 -10.59 -8.74
N ILE A 290 10.65 -11.24 -7.94
CA ILE A 290 10.91 -11.52 -6.52
C ILE A 290 12.14 -12.41 -6.36
N ALA A 291 12.24 -13.50 -7.14
CA ALA A 291 13.38 -14.41 -7.08
C ALA A 291 14.71 -13.71 -7.40
N VAL A 292 14.74 -12.90 -8.47
CA VAL A 292 15.93 -12.13 -8.83
C VAL A 292 16.28 -11.10 -7.74
N ASN A 293 15.27 -10.45 -7.15
CA ASN A 293 15.50 -9.55 -6.02
C ASN A 293 16.08 -10.27 -4.80
N MET A 294 15.68 -11.52 -4.53
CA MET A 294 16.27 -12.31 -3.45
C MET A 294 17.73 -12.68 -3.74
N ILE A 295 18.02 -13.14 -4.96
CA ILE A 295 19.39 -13.52 -5.40
C ILE A 295 20.37 -12.35 -5.19
N PHE A 296 19.97 -11.13 -5.57
CA PHE A 296 20.81 -9.94 -5.44
C PHE A 296 20.60 -9.18 -4.13
N SER A 297 19.77 -9.69 -3.20
CA SER A 297 19.40 -9.00 -1.96
C SER A 297 18.95 -7.55 -2.20
N ASN A 298 18.16 -7.34 -3.25
CA ASN A 298 17.60 -6.04 -3.59
C ASN A 298 16.55 -5.61 -2.57
N GLY A 299 16.43 -4.30 -2.38
CA GLY A 299 15.40 -3.67 -1.58
C GLY A 299 15.37 -2.17 -1.87
N LEU A 300 14.26 -1.52 -1.53
CA LEU A 300 14.10 -0.07 -1.67
C LEU A 300 14.12 0.61 -0.28
N THR A 301 14.42 1.90 -0.24
CA THR A 301 14.42 2.69 1.00
C THR A 301 13.00 3.09 1.43
N ALA A 302 12.06 3.14 0.48
CA ALA A 302 10.65 3.42 0.71
C ALA A 302 9.77 2.79 -0.37
N THR A 303 8.45 2.85 -0.18
CA THR A 303 7.49 2.44 -1.21
C THR A 303 7.56 3.42 -2.40
N PRO A 304 7.84 2.95 -3.62
CA PRO A 304 7.80 3.80 -4.81
C PRO A 304 6.34 4.19 -5.09
N SER A 305 6.08 5.49 -5.19
CA SER A 305 4.74 6.02 -5.43
C SER A 305 4.78 7.24 -6.33
N PRO A 306 4.16 7.19 -7.54
CA PRO A 306 3.60 6.00 -8.20
C PRO A 306 4.65 4.91 -8.44
N GLY A 307 4.24 3.67 -8.75
CA GLY A 307 5.12 2.51 -9.02
C GLY A 307 5.97 2.59 -10.30
N SER A 308 6.34 3.80 -10.71
CA SER A 308 7.09 4.09 -11.93
C SER A 308 8.54 3.65 -11.81
N ILE A 309 9.18 3.41 -12.96
CA ILE A 309 10.63 3.15 -13.01
C ILE A 309 11.44 4.30 -12.40
N PHE A 310 11.00 5.56 -12.56
CA PHE A 310 11.68 6.72 -11.98
C PHE A 310 11.62 6.73 -10.45
N ALA A 311 10.43 6.46 -9.89
CA ALA A 311 10.27 6.33 -8.44
C ALA A 311 11.14 5.18 -7.90
N TYR A 312 11.15 4.03 -8.60
CA TYR A 312 12.03 2.91 -8.28
C TYR A 312 13.49 3.32 -8.19
N MET A 313 14.01 3.98 -9.21
CA MET A 313 15.42 4.41 -9.23
C MET A 313 15.69 5.44 -8.12
N LEU A 314 14.75 6.33 -7.83
CA LEU A 314 14.91 7.35 -6.79
C LEU A 314 15.03 6.76 -5.37
N VAL A 315 14.26 5.70 -5.08
CA VAL A 315 14.28 5.03 -3.77
C VAL A 315 15.14 3.75 -3.75
N THR A 316 15.95 3.53 -4.80
CA THR A 316 16.94 2.46 -4.81
C THR A 316 18.20 2.93 -4.08
N PRO A 317 18.73 2.17 -3.11
CA PRO A 317 19.99 2.49 -2.45
C PRO A 317 21.16 2.57 -3.45
N PRO A 318 22.20 3.38 -3.17
CA PRO A 318 23.42 3.43 -3.97
C PRO A 318 23.98 2.02 -4.26
N GLY A 319 24.40 1.80 -5.51
CA GLY A 319 24.91 0.49 -5.97
C GLY A 319 23.85 -0.56 -6.33
N GLY A 320 22.58 -0.40 -5.94
CA GLY A 320 21.51 -1.38 -6.22
C GLY A 320 20.82 -1.25 -7.59
N HIS A 321 21.08 -0.18 -8.34
CA HIS A 321 20.32 0.18 -9.55
C HIS A 321 20.36 -0.90 -10.62
N LEU A 322 21.55 -1.41 -10.93
CA LEU A 322 21.72 -2.39 -11.99
C LEU A 322 20.98 -3.69 -11.66
N THR A 323 21.10 -4.18 -10.42
CA THR A 323 20.45 -5.42 -9.99
C THR A 323 18.94 -5.26 -9.87
N VAL A 324 18.44 -4.09 -9.46
CA VAL A 324 16.99 -3.78 -9.48
C VAL A 324 16.46 -3.72 -10.91
N LEU A 325 17.17 -3.06 -11.83
CA LEU A 325 16.80 -3.03 -13.25
C LEU A 325 16.80 -4.42 -13.87
N LEU A 326 17.77 -5.26 -13.52
CA LEU A 326 17.81 -6.67 -13.95
C LEU A 326 16.59 -7.45 -13.45
N ALA A 327 16.17 -7.24 -12.20
CA ALA A 327 14.97 -7.88 -11.66
C ALA A 327 13.70 -7.45 -12.40
N ILE A 328 13.57 -6.16 -12.71
CA ILE A 328 12.45 -5.60 -13.49
C ILE A 328 12.48 -6.16 -14.92
N ALA A 329 13.64 -6.19 -15.56
CA ALA A 329 13.82 -6.71 -16.91
C ALA A 329 13.51 -8.21 -17.01
N ALA A 330 14.02 -9.03 -16.07
CA ALA A 330 13.74 -10.45 -16.01
C ALA A 330 12.24 -10.72 -15.79
N SER A 331 11.62 -9.96 -14.89
CA SER A 331 10.18 -10.02 -14.64
C SER A 331 9.35 -9.69 -15.89
N ALA A 332 9.74 -8.65 -16.62
CA ALA A 332 9.10 -8.28 -17.89
C ALA A 332 9.32 -9.34 -18.98
N ALA A 333 10.52 -9.88 -19.11
CA ALA A 333 10.85 -10.90 -20.11
C ALA A 333 10.04 -12.19 -19.89
N VAL A 334 9.95 -12.67 -18.65
CA VAL A 334 9.16 -13.88 -18.33
C VAL A 334 7.67 -13.62 -18.52
N SER A 335 7.15 -12.49 -18.02
CA SER A 335 5.74 -12.13 -18.23
C SER A 335 5.39 -12.00 -19.71
N PHE A 336 6.28 -11.40 -20.51
CA PHE A 336 6.15 -11.31 -21.96
C PHE A 336 6.13 -12.69 -22.61
N GLY A 337 7.09 -13.56 -22.30
CA GLY A 337 7.19 -14.89 -22.90
C GLY A 337 5.99 -15.78 -22.59
N VAL A 338 5.56 -15.81 -21.32
CA VAL A 338 4.35 -16.54 -20.91
C VAL A 338 3.10 -15.93 -21.57
N GLY A 339 2.98 -14.61 -21.55
CA GLY A 339 1.87 -13.89 -22.18
C GLY A 339 1.78 -14.13 -23.68
N TRP A 340 2.92 -14.15 -24.38
CA TRP A 340 3.01 -14.45 -25.80
C TRP A 340 2.45 -15.83 -26.13
N VAL A 341 2.91 -16.86 -25.40
CA VAL A 341 2.46 -18.24 -25.59
C VAL A 341 0.95 -18.36 -25.32
N LEU A 342 0.47 -17.75 -24.23
CA LEU A 342 -0.95 -17.76 -23.88
C LEU A 342 -1.81 -17.08 -24.95
N LEU A 343 -1.39 -15.92 -25.47
CA LEU A 343 -2.14 -15.22 -26.52
C LEU A 343 -2.12 -15.96 -27.86
N LYS A 344 -0.99 -16.57 -28.23
CA LYS A 344 -0.88 -17.34 -29.49
C LYS A 344 -1.61 -18.68 -29.46
N SER A 345 -1.70 -19.31 -28.29
CA SER A 345 -2.43 -20.57 -28.11
C SER A 345 -3.92 -20.37 -27.88
N ASP A 346 -4.36 -19.13 -27.65
CA ASP A 346 -5.76 -18.82 -27.41
C ASP A 346 -6.57 -18.85 -28.71
N ARG A 347 -7.60 -19.72 -28.71
CA ARG A 347 -8.56 -19.86 -29.81
C ARG A 347 -9.87 -19.14 -29.54
N SER A 348 -10.06 -18.59 -28.34
CA SER A 348 -11.16 -17.65 -28.11
C SER A 348 -10.87 -16.38 -28.91
N GLY A 349 -11.86 -15.84 -29.62
CA GLY A 349 -11.70 -14.68 -30.49
C GLY A 349 -11.16 -13.44 -29.78
N ASP A 350 -11.16 -12.28 -30.44
CA ASP A 350 -10.44 -11.08 -29.95
C ASP A 350 -10.87 -10.59 -28.55
N GLY A 351 -12.03 -11.03 -28.04
CA GLY A 351 -12.57 -10.65 -26.74
C GLY A 351 -13.16 -9.24 -26.76
N ASP A 352 -13.95 -8.90 -25.74
CA ASP A 352 -14.54 -7.56 -25.61
C ASP A 352 -13.71 -6.70 -24.65
N PHE A 353 -12.86 -5.87 -25.23
CA PHE A 353 -12.00 -4.97 -24.45
C PHE A 353 -12.78 -3.82 -23.80
N GLU A 354 -13.88 -3.37 -24.40
CA GLU A 354 -14.71 -2.30 -23.81
C GLU A 354 -15.47 -2.82 -22.59
N ALA A 355 -16.01 -4.05 -22.65
CA ALA A 355 -16.55 -4.72 -21.48
C ALA A 355 -15.49 -4.93 -20.38
N ALA A 356 -14.25 -5.28 -20.75
CA ALA A 356 -13.15 -5.43 -19.79
C ALA A 356 -12.76 -4.09 -19.14
N LYS A 357 -12.73 -2.99 -19.90
CA LYS A 357 -12.56 -1.63 -19.35
C LYS A 357 -13.70 -1.27 -18.42
N ALA A 358 -14.94 -1.55 -18.78
CA ALA A 358 -16.11 -1.29 -17.94
C ALA A 358 -16.02 -2.06 -16.61
N LYS A 359 -15.66 -3.35 -16.67
CA LYS A 359 -15.43 -4.19 -15.49
C LYS A 359 -14.28 -3.67 -14.61
N SER A 360 -13.18 -3.23 -15.23
CA SER A 360 -12.06 -2.58 -14.55
C SER A 360 -12.51 -1.30 -13.82
N ARG A 361 -13.29 -0.43 -14.48
CA ARG A 361 -13.86 0.77 -13.85
C ARG A 361 -14.81 0.44 -12.70
N ALA A 362 -15.67 -0.56 -12.86
CA ALA A 362 -16.58 -1.02 -11.82
C ALA A 362 -15.84 -1.56 -10.59
N ASN A 363 -14.70 -2.22 -10.78
CA ASN A 363 -13.85 -2.67 -9.67
C ASN A 363 -13.06 -1.54 -9.01
N LYS A 364 -12.74 -0.45 -9.73
CA LYS A 364 -12.10 0.76 -9.15
C LYS A 364 -13.04 1.57 -8.25
N GLY A 365 -14.33 1.62 -8.60
CA GLY A 365 -15.34 2.45 -7.91
C GLY A 365 -16.02 1.80 -6.71
N ARG A 366 -15.39 0.78 -6.11
CA ARG A 366 -15.94 -0.03 -5.02
C ARG A 366 -15.12 0.03 -3.75
#